data_AF-A0A4R3U6U6-F1
#
_entry.id   AF-A0A4R3U6U6-F1
#
_cell.length_a   1.000
_cell.length_b   1.000
_cell.length_c   1.000
_cell.angle_alpha   90.00
_cell.angle_beta   90.00
_cell.angle_gamma   90.00
#
_symmetry.space_group_name_H-M   'P 1'
#
loop_
_entity.id
_entity.type
_entity.pdbx_description
1 polymer ?
#
loop_
_entity_poly.entity_id
_entity_poly.type
_entity_poly.pdbx_seq_one_letter_code
_entity_poly.pdbx_strand_id
1 'polypeptide(L)'
;MRAYTPHAAGHWRSPGVVPGSLAVDHPARLFVCARCRVQVVLCSRCDRGQRYCGRACSGAARREAQRAAAQRYQRSRAGRLAHAERSRRWRQRQRQRENEHGAIAAGRTLHFVTHQGWRAVAPAAPLTQNEPDHAVNATAGQALPLGARCRRCGAPLSPWVRQGFVRHGLRRWPARVVDPCP
;
A
#
# COMPACT_ATOMS: atom_id res chain seq x y z
N MET A 1 30.61 -35.18 9.60
CA MET A 1 30.93 -33.75 9.43
C MET A 1 30.69 -33.36 7.97
N ARG A 2 29.58 -32.67 7.66
CA ARG A 2 29.33 -32.08 6.34
C ARG A 2 29.51 -30.57 6.47
N ALA A 3 30.53 -30.03 5.82
CA ALA A 3 30.78 -28.61 5.75
C ALA A 3 29.71 -27.93 4.87
N TYR A 4 29.07 -26.91 5.43
CA TYR A 4 28.14 -26.02 4.76
C TYR A 4 28.94 -24.86 4.15
N THR A 5 28.95 -24.75 2.82
CA THR A 5 29.44 -23.57 2.10
C THR A 5 28.25 -22.72 1.65
N PRO A 6 28.22 -21.40 1.95
CA PRO A 6 27.10 -20.53 1.63
C PRO A 6 27.10 -20.17 0.14
N HIS A 7 25.91 -20.23 -0.48
CA HIS A 7 25.68 -19.67 -1.81
C HIS A 7 25.76 -18.14 -1.74
N ALA A 8 26.80 -17.60 -2.38
CA ALA A 8 26.98 -16.18 -2.60
C ALA A 8 25.83 -15.61 -3.45
N ALA A 9 25.47 -14.38 -3.09
CA ALA A 9 24.34 -13.61 -3.57
C ALA A 9 24.26 -13.50 -5.09
N GLY A 10 23.02 -13.62 -5.59
CA GLY A 10 22.66 -13.46 -6.99
C GLY A 10 23.13 -12.14 -7.59
N HIS A 11 24.12 -12.25 -8.46
CA HIS A 11 24.54 -11.22 -9.39
C HIS A 11 23.47 -11.11 -10.48
N TRP A 12 22.51 -10.20 -10.32
CA TRP A 12 21.71 -9.74 -11.45
C TRP A 12 22.62 -8.87 -12.31
N ARG A 13 23.34 -9.54 -13.21
CA ARG A 13 24.15 -8.94 -14.27
C ARG A 13 23.34 -7.83 -14.94
N SER A 14 23.90 -6.63 -14.93
CA SER A 14 23.56 -5.59 -15.91
C SER A 14 23.80 -6.17 -17.31
N PRO A 15 22.80 -6.24 -18.21
CA PRO A 15 23.08 -6.43 -19.62
C PRO A 15 23.46 -5.07 -20.20
N GLY A 16 24.50 -5.09 -21.02
CA GLY A 16 25.16 -3.94 -21.58
C GLY A 16 24.24 -2.97 -22.32
N VAL A 17 24.74 -1.74 -22.37
CA VAL A 17 24.29 -0.69 -23.27
C VAL A 17 24.51 -1.18 -24.70
N VAL A 18 23.42 -1.37 -25.44
CA VAL A 18 23.43 -1.28 -26.91
C VAL A 18 22.87 0.10 -27.30
N PRO A 19 23.64 0.95 -28.01
CA PRO A 19 23.11 2.17 -28.59
C PRO A 19 22.45 1.85 -29.94
N GLY A 20 21.20 2.28 -30.11
CA GLY A 20 20.57 2.39 -31.42
C GLY A 20 19.57 1.29 -31.79
N SER A 21 18.31 1.48 -31.41
CA SER A 21 17.21 1.47 -32.39
C SER A 21 15.96 2.04 -31.74
N LEU A 22 15.28 2.89 -32.52
CA LEU A 22 14.11 3.70 -32.20
C LEU A 22 12.86 2.82 -31.95
N ALA A 23 12.90 1.94 -30.94
CA ALA A 23 11.68 1.47 -30.33
C ALA A 23 10.96 2.73 -29.83
N VAL A 24 9.67 2.86 -30.09
CA VAL A 24 8.86 3.97 -29.54
C VAL A 24 8.85 3.78 -28.02
N ASP A 25 9.91 4.24 -27.37
CA ASP A 25 10.10 4.23 -25.95
C ASP A 25 9.03 5.16 -25.44
N HIS A 26 7.91 4.56 -25.00
CA HIS A 26 6.79 5.32 -24.48
C HIS A 26 7.36 6.34 -23.48
N PRO A 27 7.07 7.64 -23.66
CA PRO A 27 7.73 8.72 -22.92
C PRO A 27 7.54 8.47 -21.45
N ALA A 28 8.56 8.68 -20.61
CA ALA A 28 8.44 8.42 -19.18
C ALA A 28 7.27 9.21 -18.57
N ARG A 29 6.68 8.73 -17.47
CA ARG A 29 5.57 9.44 -16.81
C ARG A 29 6.08 10.29 -15.67
N LEU A 30 5.84 11.59 -15.75
CA LEU A 30 5.93 12.53 -14.63
C LEU A 30 4.56 12.58 -13.94
N PHE A 31 4.52 12.31 -12.65
CA PHE A 31 3.31 12.47 -11.85
C PHE A 31 3.62 13.02 -10.46
N VAL A 32 2.61 13.63 -9.85
CA VAL A 32 2.65 14.10 -8.47
C VAL A 32 2.14 13.00 -7.56
N CYS A 33 2.90 12.65 -6.52
CA CYS A 33 2.46 11.65 -5.55
C CYS A 33 1.14 12.08 -4.91
N ALA A 34 0.13 11.22 -4.97
CA ALA A 34 -1.20 11.50 -4.41
C ALA A 34 -1.24 11.66 -2.87
N ARG A 35 -0.11 11.43 -2.17
CA ARG A 35 0.02 11.62 -0.72
C ARG A 35 0.92 12.80 -0.38
N CYS A 36 2.22 12.68 -0.61
CA CYS A 36 3.22 13.68 -0.22
C CYS A 36 3.48 14.76 -1.28
N ARG A 37 2.77 14.73 -2.42
CA ARG A 37 2.89 15.73 -3.50
C ARG A 37 4.28 15.88 -4.16
N VAL A 38 5.25 15.04 -3.81
CA VAL A 38 6.54 15.03 -4.53
C VAL A 38 6.36 14.62 -5.99
N GLN A 39 7.10 15.27 -6.88
CA GLN A 39 7.17 14.88 -8.29
C GLN A 39 7.98 13.59 -8.46
N VAL A 40 7.50 12.71 -9.33
CA VAL A 40 8.07 11.38 -9.57
C VAL A 40 8.07 11.10 -11.05
N VAL A 41 9.21 10.60 -11.54
CA VAL A 41 9.35 10.17 -12.94
C VAL A 41 9.63 8.68 -13.00
N LEU A 42 8.81 7.97 -13.78
CA LEU A 42 8.93 6.53 -13.99
C LEU A 42 9.03 6.21 -15.48
N CYS A 43 9.93 5.31 -15.83
CA CYS A 43 9.93 4.74 -17.18
C CYS A 43 8.61 3.99 -17.43
N SER A 44 8.23 3.87 -18.69
CA SER A 44 6.97 3.21 -19.07
C SER A 44 6.88 1.74 -18.63
N ARG A 45 8.02 1.05 -18.53
CA ARG A 45 8.09 -0.32 -17.98
C ARG A 45 7.71 -0.37 -16.49
N CYS A 46 8.07 0.67 -15.74
CA CYS A 46 7.82 0.80 -14.30
C CYS A 46 6.46 1.43 -13.99
N ASP A 47 5.86 2.19 -14.91
CA ASP A 47 4.55 2.78 -14.73
C ASP A 47 3.44 1.74 -14.93
N ARG A 48 3.10 1.04 -13.85
CA ARG A 48 1.98 0.10 -13.77
C ARG A 48 0.73 0.76 -13.18
N GLY A 49 0.50 2.02 -13.50
CA GLY A 49 -0.58 2.81 -12.89
C GLY A 49 -0.20 3.39 -11.52
N GLN A 50 1.09 3.71 -11.31
CA GLN A 50 1.57 4.16 -10.01
C GLN A 50 0.99 5.54 -9.65
N ARG A 51 0.45 5.68 -8.44
CA ARG A 51 -0.09 6.94 -7.91
C ARG A 51 0.73 7.53 -6.77
N TYR A 52 1.67 6.75 -6.23
CA TYR A 52 2.47 7.09 -5.08
C TYR A 52 3.96 6.97 -5.40
N CYS A 53 4.79 7.80 -4.75
CA CYS A 53 6.23 7.82 -4.98
C CYS A 53 6.95 6.54 -4.55
N GLY A 54 6.36 5.76 -3.63
CA GLY A 54 6.96 4.52 -3.14
C GLY A 54 6.10 3.83 -2.08
N ARG A 55 6.67 2.77 -1.49
CA ARG A 55 5.99 1.86 -0.56
C ARG A 55 5.47 2.55 0.69
N ALA A 56 6.20 3.51 1.24
CA ALA A 56 5.79 4.27 2.42
C ALA A 56 4.46 5.01 2.16
N CYS A 57 4.38 5.78 1.07
CA CYS A 57 3.18 6.52 0.71
C CYS A 57 2.01 5.61 0.33
N SER A 58 2.25 4.56 -0.47
CA SER A 58 1.19 3.61 -0.83
C SER A 58 0.68 2.82 0.36
N GLY A 59 1.57 2.40 1.26
CA GLY A 59 1.23 1.65 2.47
C GLY A 59 0.44 2.49 3.45
N ALA A 60 0.81 3.76 3.63
CA ALA A 60 0.05 4.70 4.46
C ALA A 60 -1.35 4.96 3.88
N ALA A 61 -1.45 5.26 2.58
CA ALA A 61 -2.74 5.46 1.92
C ALA A 61 -3.64 4.21 1.98
N ARG A 62 -3.05 3.01 1.84
CA ARG A 62 -3.80 1.74 1.98
C ARG A 62 -4.37 1.58 3.40
N ARG A 63 -3.56 1.81 4.44
CA ARG A 63 -4.01 1.73 5.84
C ARG A 63 -5.14 2.71 6.12
N GLU A 64 -5.03 3.93 5.62
CA GLU A 64 -6.06 4.96 5.75
C GLU A 64 -7.37 4.57 5.06
N ALA A 65 -7.31 4.12 3.81
CA ALA A 65 -8.47 3.63 3.07
C ALA A 65 -9.14 2.43 3.76
N GLN A 66 -8.34 1.49 4.29
CA GLN A 66 -8.84 0.34 5.04
C GLN A 66 -9.55 0.78 6.34
N ARG A 67 -8.96 1.70 7.11
CA ARG A 67 -9.61 2.25 8.31
C ARG A 67 -10.93 2.93 7.97
N ALA A 68 -10.95 3.77 6.93
CA ALA A 68 -12.17 4.43 6.48
C ALA A 68 -13.25 3.44 6.03
N ALA A 69 -12.88 2.40 5.27
CA ALA A 69 -13.79 1.34 4.87
C ALA A 69 -14.33 0.55 6.08
N ALA A 70 -13.48 0.19 7.02
CA ALA A 70 -13.87 -0.49 8.26
C ALA A 70 -14.83 0.37 9.08
N GLN A 71 -14.55 1.67 9.24
CA GLN A 71 -15.44 2.59 9.97
C GLN A 71 -16.80 2.74 9.28
N ARG A 72 -16.86 2.81 7.95
CA ARG A 72 -18.14 2.84 7.21
C ARG A 72 -18.91 1.56 7.42
N TYR A 73 -18.24 0.41 7.31
CA TYR A 73 -18.88 -0.89 7.52
C TYR A 73 -19.39 -1.05 8.96
N GLN A 74 -18.60 -0.69 9.98
CA GLN A 74 -19.02 -0.73 11.38
C GLN A 74 -20.24 0.16 11.67
N ARG A 75 -20.31 1.32 11.01
CA ARG A 75 -21.47 2.24 11.09
C ARG A 75 -22.69 1.76 10.30
N SER A 76 -22.53 0.78 9.40
CA SER A 76 -23.65 0.23 8.63
C SER A 76 -24.57 -0.67 9.47
N ARG A 77 -25.84 -0.81 9.07
CA ARG A 77 -26.79 -1.73 9.72
C ARG A 77 -26.27 -3.17 9.73
N ALA A 78 -25.78 -3.65 8.59
CA ALA A 78 -25.23 -4.99 8.45
C ALA A 78 -24.03 -5.23 9.39
N GLY A 79 -23.12 -4.24 9.47
CA GLY A 79 -21.97 -4.32 10.38
C GLY A 79 -22.36 -4.37 11.86
N ARG A 80 -23.37 -3.57 12.28
CA ARG A 80 -23.89 -3.61 13.65
C ARG A 80 -24.49 -4.97 14.01
N LEU A 81 -25.32 -5.53 13.12
CA LEU A 81 -25.93 -6.86 13.32
C LEU A 81 -24.86 -7.96 13.43
N ALA A 82 -23.88 -7.96 12.51
CA ALA A 82 -22.76 -8.91 12.56
C ALA A 82 -21.91 -8.77 13.83
N HIS A 83 -21.79 -7.55 14.39
CA HIS A 83 -21.09 -7.33 15.65
C HIS A 83 -21.88 -7.82 16.86
N ALA A 84 -23.20 -7.59 16.88
CA ALA A 84 -24.09 -8.11 17.91
C ALA A 84 -24.08 -9.65 17.94
N GLU A 85 -24.13 -10.29 16.76
CA GLU A 85 -24.05 -11.74 16.64
C GLU A 85 -22.70 -12.28 17.15
N ARG A 86 -21.58 -11.67 16.73
CA ARG A 86 -20.24 -12.07 17.23
C ARG A 86 -20.16 -11.96 18.75
N SER A 87 -20.69 -10.89 19.32
CA SER A 87 -20.73 -10.66 20.77
C SER A 87 -21.60 -11.71 21.48
N ARG A 88 -22.76 -12.08 20.91
CA ARG A 88 -23.60 -13.16 21.41
C ARG A 88 -22.86 -14.50 21.45
N ARG A 89 -22.20 -14.88 20.34
CA ARG A 89 -21.43 -16.13 20.25
C ARG A 89 -20.25 -16.14 21.22
N TRP A 90 -19.57 -15.01 21.40
CA TRP A 90 -18.49 -14.90 22.40
C TRP A 90 -19.01 -15.11 23.83
N ARG A 91 -20.11 -14.45 24.20
CA ARG A 91 -20.76 -14.64 25.51
C ARG A 91 -21.21 -16.09 25.74
N GLN A 92 -21.74 -16.75 24.70
CA GLN A 92 -22.11 -18.17 24.78
C GLN A 92 -20.88 -19.06 25.09
N ARG A 93 -19.76 -18.83 24.39
CA ARG A 93 -18.51 -19.57 24.65
C ARG A 93 -17.94 -19.30 26.05
N GLN A 94 -18.04 -18.07 26.57
CA GLN A 94 -17.59 -17.79 27.93
C GLN A 94 -18.43 -18.56 28.96
N ARG A 95 -19.77 -18.52 28.84
CA ARG A 95 -20.65 -19.29 29.73
C ARG A 95 -20.41 -20.80 29.69
N GLN A 96 -20.17 -21.35 28.49
CA GLN A 96 -19.83 -22.77 28.35
C GLN A 96 -18.53 -23.12 29.11
N ARG A 97 -17.48 -22.30 28.95
CA ARG A 97 -16.23 -22.48 29.68
C ARG A 97 -16.39 -22.31 31.19
N GLU A 98 -17.19 -21.35 31.64
CA GLU A 98 -17.49 -21.16 33.06
C GLU A 98 -18.21 -22.37 33.65
N ASN A 99 -19.19 -22.92 32.93
CA ASN A 99 -19.89 -24.14 33.34
C ASN A 99 -18.96 -25.36 33.37
N GLU A 100 -18.06 -25.50 32.40
CA GLU A 100 -17.05 -26.57 32.36
C GLU A 100 -16.05 -26.46 33.52
N HIS A 101 -15.51 -25.27 33.81
CA HIS A 101 -14.59 -25.08 34.94
C HIS A 101 -15.30 -25.13 36.31
N GLY A 102 -16.56 -24.68 36.41
CA GLY A 102 -17.37 -24.80 37.61
C GLY A 102 -17.69 -26.25 37.96
N ALA A 103 -17.92 -27.09 36.95
CA ALA A 103 -18.05 -28.55 37.12
C ALA A 103 -16.73 -29.21 37.57
N ILE A 104 -15.57 -28.69 37.13
CA ILE A 104 -14.24 -29.17 37.56
C ILE A 104 -13.91 -28.68 38.99
N ALA A 105 -14.26 -27.45 39.36
CA ALA A 105 -14.03 -26.87 40.68
C ALA A 105 -14.89 -27.51 41.79
N ALA A 106 -16.10 -27.97 41.46
CA ALA A 106 -16.92 -28.78 42.38
C ALA A 106 -16.29 -30.16 42.70
N GLY A 107 -15.31 -30.62 41.90
CA GLY A 107 -14.59 -31.87 42.10
C GLY A 107 -13.16 -31.75 42.62
N ARG A 108 -12.46 -30.61 42.43
CA ARG A 108 -11.08 -30.40 42.91
C ARG A 108 -10.81 -28.93 43.26
N THR A 109 -10.45 -28.69 44.52
CA THR A 109 -9.84 -27.43 44.99
C THR A 109 -8.47 -27.24 44.33
N LEU A 110 -8.40 -26.49 43.23
CA LEU A 110 -7.13 -26.11 42.61
C LEU A 110 -6.74 -24.70 43.08
N HIS A 111 -5.71 -24.63 43.93
CA HIS A 111 -5.05 -23.39 44.32
C HIS A 111 -4.40 -22.73 43.10
N PHE A 112 -4.89 -21.56 42.69
CA PHE A 112 -4.29 -20.78 41.62
C PHE A 112 -3.19 -19.88 42.21
N VAL A 113 -1.93 -20.31 42.12
CA VAL A 113 -0.78 -19.46 42.47
C VAL A 113 -0.43 -18.61 41.24
N THR A 114 -0.81 -17.33 41.25
CA THR A 114 -0.40 -16.35 40.22
C THR A 114 0.93 -15.69 40.63
N HIS A 115 2.06 -16.24 40.17
CA HIS A 115 3.38 -15.71 40.50
C HIS A 115 3.89 -14.55 39.62
N GLN A 116 3.07 -13.95 38.75
CA GLN A 116 3.59 -12.94 37.81
C GLN A 116 2.82 -11.62 37.88
N GLY A 117 3.36 -10.74 38.72
CA GLY A 117 2.92 -9.36 38.90
C GLY A 117 3.07 -8.52 37.63
N TRP A 118 2.04 -7.73 37.37
CA TRP A 118 1.96 -6.71 36.35
C TRP A 118 2.97 -5.59 36.61
N ARG A 119 4.04 -5.49 35.80
CA ARG A 119 4.92 -4.32 35.81
C ARG A 119 4.24 -3.17 35.07
N ALA A 120 3.91 -2.13 35.81
CA ALA A 120 3.48 -0.85 35.28
C ALA A 120 4.56 -0.29 34.32
N VAL A 121 4.20 -0.10 33.05
CA VAL A 121 5.05 0.61 32.08
C VAL A 121 4.82 2.11 32.25
N ALA A 122 5.92 2.84 32.40
CA ALA A 122 6.02 4.29 32.59
C ALA A 122 5.31 5.12 31.50
N PRO A 123 4.93 6.38 31.79
CA PRO A 123 4.18 7.23 30.87
C PRO A 123 4.97 7.61 29.61
N ALA A 124 4.20 7.89 28.56
CA ALA A 124 4.60 8.08 27.17
C ALA A 124 5.69 9.15 26.94
N ALA A 125 6.60 8.84 26.01
CA ALA A 125 7.52 9.82 25.42
C ALA A 125 6.74 10.89 24.63
N PRO A 126 7.17 12.17 24.66
CA PRO A 126 6.49 13.24 23.96
C PRO A 126 6.59 13.06 22.44
N LEU A 127 5.44 13.21 21.77
CA LEU A 127 5.34 13.26 20.31
C LEU A 127 5.95 14.57 19.81
N THR A 128 7.08 14.49 19.10
CA THR A 128 7.61 15.63 18.36
C THR A 128 6.72 15.95 17.16
N GLN A 129 6.33 17.22 17.04
CA GLN A 129 5.58 17.75 15.90
C GLN A 129 6.46 17.67 14.63
N ASN A 130 5.89 17.21 13.51
CA ASN A 130 6.53 17.32 12.21
C ASN A 130 6.10 18.65 11.59
N GLU A 131 7.07 19.52 11.32
CA GLU A 131 6.88 20.75 10.55
C GLU A 131 6.39 20.44 9.12
N PRO A 132 5.52 21.29 8.53
CA PRO A 132 5.04 21.11 7.18
C PRO A 132 6.09 21.58 6.15
N ASP A 133 6.66 20.63 5.41
CA ASP A 133 7.51 20.95 4.26
C ASP A 133 6.71 21.67 3.15
N HIS A 134 7.33 22.74 2.70
CA HIS A 134 6.89 23.76 1.76
C HIS A 134 6.10 23.27 0.55
N ALA A 135 5.02 24.01 0.26
CA ALA A 135 4.27 23.94 -0.98
C ALA A 135 5.15 24.35 -2.15
N VAL A 136 5.46 23.41 -3.06
CA VAL A 136 6.11 23.72 -4.33
C VAL A 136 5.03 23.86 -5.39
N ASN A 137 4.86 25.09 -5.86
CA ASN A 137 3.93 25.45 -6.93
C ASN A 137 4.23 24.65 -8.21
N ALA A 138 3.18 24.00 -8.72
CA ALA A 138 3.20 23.30 -10.00
C ALA A 138 3.02 24.32 -11.13
N THR A 139 4.14 24.71 -11.75
CA THR A 139 4.11 25.47 -13.00
C THR A 139 4.46 24.55 -14.16
N ALA A 140 3.74 24.76 -15.26
CA ALA A 140 3.62 23.91 -16.42
C ALA A 140 4.95 23.57 -17.13
N GLY A 141 4.98 22.38 -17.74
CA GLY A 141 5.79 22.10 -18.92
C GLY A 141 7.31 22.05 -18.74
N GLN A 142 7.83 21.37 -17.72
CA GLN A 142 9.28 21.17 -17.61
C GLN A 142 9.71 19.86 -18.29
N ALA A 143 10.42 19.99 -19.42
CA ALA A 143 11.29 18.94 -19.92
C ALA A 143 12.22 18.52 -18.78
N LEU A 144 12.38 17.22 -18.56
CA LEU A 144 13.30 16.77 -17.51
C LEU A 144 14.73 17.17 -17.87
N PRO A 145 15.57 17.51 -16.87
CA PRO A 145 16.98 17.72 -17.11
C PRO A 145 17.54 16.50 -17.86
N LEU A 146 18.33 16.78 -18.90
CA LEU A 146 19.04 15.78 -19.69
C LEU A 146 19.76 14.83 -18.72
N GLY A 147 19.41 13.54 -18.75
CA GLY A 147 19.97 12.53 -17.82
C GLY A 147 19.08 12.14 -16.64
N ALA A 148 17.80 12.53 -16.62
CA ALA A 148 16.87 12.03 -15.62
C ALA A 148 16.78 10.50 -15.59
N ARG A 149 16.63 9.94 -14.39
CA ARG A 149 16.60 8.49 -14.15
C ARG A 149 15.24 8.06 -13.60
N CYS A 150 14.82 6.86 -13.97
CA CYS A 150 13.62 6.26 -13.40
C CYS A 150 13.78 6.14 -11.88
N ARG A 151 12.84 6.72 -11.12
CA ARG A 151 12.89 6.66 -9.64
C ARG A 151 12.81 5.22 -9.09
N ARG A 152 12.34 4.26 -9.88
CA ARG A 152 12.17 2.87 -9.47
C ARG A 152 13.32 1.96 -9.89
N CYS A 153 13.80 2.05 -11.13
CA CYS A 153 14.82 1.13 -11.65
C CYS A 153 16.14 1.81 -12.03
N GLY A 154 16.27 3.14 -11.90
CA GLY A 154 17.50 3.88 -12.20
C GLY A 154 17.84 4.02 -13.69
N ALA A 155 17.07 3.39 -14.59
CA ALA A 155 17.29 3.47 -16.03
C ALA A 155 17.25 4.92 -16.53
N PRO A 156 18.13 5.31 -17.46
CA PRO A 156 18.10 6.63 -18.09
C PRO A 156 16.77 6.83 -18.82
N LEU A 157 16.25 8.06 -18.78
CA LEU A 157 14.98 8.42 -19.39
C LEU A 157 15.19 9.38 -20.55
N SER A 158 14.26 9.34 -21.51
CA SER A 158 14.13 10.39 -22.51
C SER A 158 13.80 11.75 -21.86
N PRO A 159 14.19 12.88 -22.48
CA PRO A 159 13.83 14.21 -21.99
C PRO A 159 12.31 14.46 -22.01
N TRP A 160 11.61 13.80 -22.92
CA TRP A 160 10.18 13.91 -23.12
C TRP A 160 9.41 13.03 -22.13
N VAL A 161 8.44 13.63 -21.44
CA VAL A 161 7.57 12.93 -20.48
C VAL A 161 6.10 13.18 -20.73
N ARG A 162 5.29 12.18 -20.40
CA ARG A 162 3.83 12.29 -20.31
C ARG A 162 3.41 12.57 -18.87
N GLN A 163 2.25 13.20 -18.71
CA GLN A 163 1.62 13.39 -17.40
C GLN A 163 0.53 12.32 -17.11
N GLY A 164 -0.08 11.78 -18.16
CA GLY A 164 -1.16 10.78 -18.09
C GLY A 164 -0.68 9.32 -18.04
N PHE A 165 -1.62 8.42 -17.74
CA PHE A 165 -1.42 6.98 -17.90
C PHE A 165 -1.31 6.58 -19.38
N VAL A 166 -0.63 5.47 -19.68
CA VAL A 166 -0.65 4.89 -21.03
C VAL A 166 -2.07 4.45 -21.34
N ARG A 167 -2.64 4.98 -22.42
CA ARG A 167 -3.93 4.51 -22.96
C ARG A 167 -3.66 3.30 -23.83
N HIS A 168 -3.73 2.10 -23.24
CA HIS A 168 -3.70 0.86 -24.02
C HIS A 168 -5.02 0.72 -24.77
N GLY A 169 -5.03 1.09 -26.05
CA GLY A 169 -6.18 0.92 -26.93
C GLY A 169 -7.25 2.00 -26.78
N LEU A 170 -7.13 3.05 -27.60
CA LEU A 170 -8.32 3.46 -28.34
C LEU A 170 -8.62 2.31 -29.30
N ARG A 171 -9.28 1.23 -28.83
CA ARG A 171 -10.17 0.54 -29.78
C ARG A 171 -11.16 1.64 -30.13
N ARG A 172 -11.04 2.16 -31.35
CA ARG A 172 -12.05 2.98 -32.00
C ARG A 172 -13.31 2.14 -31.91
N TRP A 173 -14.11 2.36 -30.86
CA TRP A 173 -15.50 1.96 -30.89
C TRP A 173 -16.01 2.56 -32.21
N PRO A 174 -16.56 1.77 -33.14
CA PRO A 174 -17.19 2.38 -34.30
C PRO A 174 -18.17 3.39 -33.73
N ALA A 175 -18.02 4.66 -34.13
CA ALA A 175 -19.00 5.66 -33.81
C ALA A 175 -20.35 5.04 -34.17
N ARG A 176 -21.25 4.87 -33.18
CA ARG A 176 -22.64 4.58 -33.50
C ARG A 176 -23.06 5.77 -34.34
N VAL A 177 -23.16 5.58 -35.65
CA VAL A 177 -23.93 6.46 -36.51
C VAL A 177 -25.33 6.31 -35.96
N VAL A 178 -25.75 7.30 -35.17
CA VAL A 178 -27.16 7.45 -34.84
C VAL A 178 -27.73 8.05 -36.11
N ASP A 179 -28.30 7.21 -36.98
CA ASP A 179 -29.08 7.71 -38.10
C ASP A 179 -30.20 8.58 -37.51
N PRO A 180 -30.36 9.83 -37.96
CA PRO A 180 -31.49 10.64 -37.54
C PRO A 180 -32.77 9.93 -38.00
N CYS A 181 -33.65 9.65 -37.04
CA CYS A 181 -34.98 9.10 -37.29
C CYS A 181 -35.74 10.07 -38.24
N PRO A 182 -36.47 9.56 -39.26
CA PRO A 182 -37.26 10.40 -40.15
C PRO A 182 -38.40 11.13 -39.43
#